data_AF-A0AAD9MJ39-F1
#
_entry.id   AF-A0AAD9MJ39-F1
#
_cell.length_a   1.000
_cell.length_b   1.000
_cell.length_c   1.000
_cell.angle_alpha   90.00
_cell.angle_beta   90.00
_cell.angle_gamma   90.00
#
_symmetry.space_group_name_H-M   'P 1'
#
loop_
_entity.id
_entity.type
_entity.pdbx_description
1 polymer ?
#
loop_
_entity_poly.entity_id
_entity_poly.type
_entity_poly.pdbx_seq_one_letter_code
_entity_poly.pdbx_strand_id
1 'polypeptide(L)'
;MAFLLCLLLWNYRPVPGYQQTAVDLRRKTFRVYPASHLKNLVVVVGHAVYSGLDYHESDHKESWYLLDYQRQVVGQTDSFLEHIRLGVEAASKDPVAMLLFSGGKTRRAAGPRAEGESYWLVAEAQTWFGHPDVRERAYTEAGDRVDGR
;
A
#
# COMPACT_ATOMS: atom_id res chain seq x y z
N MET A 1 -34.25 -40.21 16.41
CA MET A 1 -33.75 -38.94 15.83
C MET A 1 -33.49 -39.13 14.34
N ALA A 2 -34.54 -39.15 13.50
CA ALA A 2 -34.40 -39.35 12.05
C ALA A 2 -35.50 -38.64 11.22
N PHE A 3 -36.27 -37.73 11.82
CA PHE A 3 -37.34 -37.01 11.13
C PHE A 3 -37.08 -35.50 10.94
N LEU A 4 -35.92 -34.99 11.37
CA LEU A 4 -35.59 -33.56 11.27
C LEU A 4 -34.55 -33.21 10.18
N LEU A 5 -34.12 -34.16 9.35
CA LEU A 5 -33.17 -33.89 8.26
C LEU A 5 -33.80 -33.89 6.85
N CYS A 6 -35.02 -34.39 6.65
CA CYS A 6 -35.64 -34.47 5.32
C CYS A 6 -36.43 -33.22 4.89
N LEU A 7 -36.72 -32.27 5.79
CA LEU A 7 -37.48 -31.06 5.43
C LEU A 7 -36.61 -29.90 4.92
N LEU A 8 -35.29 -29.94 5.09
CA LEU A 8 -34.40 -28.88 4.62
C LEU A 8 -33.91 -29.08 3.17
N LEU A 9 -34.17 -30.23 2.55
CA LEU A 9 -33.80 -30.49 1.15
C LEU A 9 -34.98 -30.36 0.17
N TRP A 10 -36.23 -30.27 0.63
CA TRP A 10 -37.40 -30.11 -0.25
C TRP A 10 -37.70 -28.66 -0.64
N ASN A 11 -37.16 -27.68 0.10
CA ASN A 11 -37.37 -26.25 -0.19
C ASN A 11 -36.22 -25.59 -0.98
N TYR A 12 -35.35 -26.37 -1.62
CA TYR A 12 -34.37 -25.82 -2.55
C TYR A 12 -35.07 -25.47 -3.88
N ARG A 13 -35.64 -24.26 -3.94
CA ARG A 13 -36.04 -23.64 -5.20
C ARG A 13 -34.78 -23.06 -5.86
N PRO A 14 -34.35 -23.54 -7.04
CA PRO A 14 -33.29 -22.86 -7.79
C PRO A 14 -33.77 -21.45 -8.14
N VAL A 15 -32.95 -20.46 -7.81
CA VAL A 15 -33.22 -19.05 -8.11
C VAL A 15 -33.30 -18.89 -9.64
N PRO A 16 -34.46 -18.53 -10.22
CA PRO A 16 -34.54 -18.26 -11.65
C PRO A 16 -33.78 -16.96 -11.92
N GLY A 17 -32.69 -17.03 -12.68
CA GLY A 17 -31.88 -15.86 -13.00
C GLY A 17 -30.37 -16.10 -13.04
N TYR A 18 -29.88 -17.29 -12.67
CA TYR A 18 -28.50 -17.65 -12.96
C TYR A 18 -28.37 -18.02 -14.45
N GLN A 19 -28.39 -17.00 -15.32
CA GLN A 19 -27.74 -17.14 -16.61
C GLN A 19 -26.25 -17.31 -16.32
N GLN A 20 -25.77 -18.53 -16.53
CA GLN A 20 -24.36 -18.79 -16.65
C GLN A 20 -23.90 -18.09 -17.93
N THR A 21 -23.53 -16.81 -17.82
CA THR A 21 -22.95 -16.07 -18.93
C THR A 21 -21.66 -16.79 -19.27
N ALA A 22 -21.67 -17.57 -20.36
CA ALA A 22 -20.46 -18.08 -20.97
C ALA A 22 -19.53 -16.89 -21.16
N VAL A 23 -18.42 -16.89 -20.43
CA VAL A 23 -17.42 -15.82 -20.52
C VAL A 23 -16.94 -15.81 -21.96
N ASP A 24 -17.28 -14.76 -22.70
CA ASP A 24 -16.83 -14.58 -24.07
C ASP A 24 -15.31 -14.36 -24.06
N LEU A 25 -14.56 -15.44 -24.24
CA LEU A 25 -13.10 -15.45 -24.30
C LEU A 25 -12.56 -14.74 -25.55
N ARG A 26 -13.40 -14.20 -26.44
CA ARG A 26 -12.97 -13.49 -27.67
C ARG A 26 -12.80 -12.00 -27.52
N ARG A 27 -13.03 -11.41 -26.35
CA ARG A 27 -12.61 -10.02 -26.09
C ARG A 27 -11.14 -10.01 -25.65
N LYS A 28 -10.22 -9.88 -26.60
CA LYS A 28 -8.87 -9.35 -26.31
C LYS A 28 -9.03 -7.90 -25.89
N THR A 29 -9.46 -7.67 -24.65
CA THR A 29 -9.37 -6.35 -24.03
C THR A 29 -7.88 -6.05 -23.92
N PHE A 30 -7.39 -5.08 -24.70
CA PHE A 30 -6.04 -4.58 -24.53
C PHE A 30 -5.93 -4.09 -23.08
N ARG A 31 -5.20 -4.82 -22.23
CA ARG A 31 -4.99 -4.39 -20.85
C ARG A 31 -4.15 -3.13 -20.89
N VAL A 32 -4.79 -1.98 -20.71
CA VAL A 32 -4.10 -0.71 -20.50
C VAL A 32 -3.59 -0.72 -19.06
N TYR A 33 -2.26 -0.73 -18.90
CA TYR A 33 -1.64 -0.59 -17.59
C TYR A 33 -1.29 0.90 -17.37
N PRO A 34 -1.77 1.53 -16.28
CA PRO A 34 -1.62 2.97 -16.05
C PRO A 34 -0.17 3.45 -16.07
N ALA A 35 0.77 2.63 -15.60
CA ALA A 35 2.18 2.93 -15.53
C ALA A 35 3.03 2.08 -16.48
N SER A 36 2.51 1.72 -17.66
CA SER A 36 3.20 0.83 -18.62
C SER A 36 4.56 1.32 -19.12
N HIS A 37 4.81 2.62 -19.01
CA HIS A 37 6.08 3.28 -19.37
C HIS A 37 7.17 3.10 -18.30
N LEU A 38 6.82 2.81 -17.04
CA LEU A 38 7.77 2.51 -15.98
C LEU A 38 8.27 1.06 -16.12
N LYS A 39 9.58 0.88 -16.03
CA LYS A 39 10.27 -0.40 -16.30
C LYS A 39 11.04 -0.93 -15.11
N ASN A 40 11.46 -0.04 -14.22
CA ASN A 40 12.23 -0.37 -13.04
C ASN A 40 11.39 -0.13 -11.77
N LEU A 41 11.78 -0.72 -10.67
CA LEU A 41 11.08 -0.61 -9.39
C LEU A 41 12.08 -0.33 -8.28
N VAL A 42 11.90 0.79 -7.59
CA VAL A 42 12.54 1.11 -6.32
C VAL A 42 11.52 0.86 -5.23
N VAL A 43 11.86 -0.01 -4.28
CA VAL A 43 10.98 -0.35 -3.15
C VAL A 43 11.57 0.18 -1.86
N VAL A 44 10.79 0.97 -1.12
CA VAL A 44 11.07 1.36 0.25
C VAL A 44 10.18 0.52 1.16
N VAL A 45 10.79 -0.35 1.96
CA VAL A 45 10.05 -1.25 2.86
C VAL A 45 9.85 -0.55 4.20
N GLY A 46 8.59 -0.46 4.62
CA GLY A 46 8.20 0.03 5.93
C GLY A 46 8.69 -0.89 7.05
N HIS A 47 9.12 -0.29 8.16
CA HIS A 47 9.51 -1.02 9.38
C HIS A 47 8.80 -0.51 10.63
N ALA A 48 8.15 0.65 10.55
CA ALA A 48 7.36 1.27 11.59
C ALA A 48 6.24 2.09 10.95
N VAL A 49 5.23 2.44 11.75
CA VAL A 49 4.16 3.35 11.31
C VAL A 49 4.44 4.71 11.93
N TYR A 50 4.52 5.77 11.12
CA TYR A 50 4.51 7.13 11.66
C TYR A 50 3.12 7.41 12.28
N SER A 51 3.07 7.64 13.58
CA SER A 51 1.84 7.82 14.38
C SER A 51 1.60 9.26 14.82
N GLY A 52 2.54 10.17 14.60
CA GLY A 52 2.37 11.58 14.90
C GLY A 52 1.28 12.26 14.06
N LEU A 53 0.96 13.50 14.46
CA LEU A 53 0.02 14.38 13.75
C LEU A 53 0.73 15.34 12.80
N ASP A 54 1.95 15.76 13.13
CA ASP A 54 2.77 16.65 12.32
C ASP A 54 3.98 15.91 11.74
N TYR A 55 3.90 15.53 10.47
CA TYR A 55 4.93 14.81 9.74
C TYR A 55 6.28 15.53 9.66
N HIS A 56 6.36 16.82 10.03
CA HIS A 56 7.65 17.50 10.19
C HIS A 56 8.46 16.95 11.38
N GLU A 57 7.80 16.42 12.41
CA GLU A 57 8.40 15.80 13.61
C GLU A 57 8.83 14.34 13.39
N SER A 58 9.17 13.98 12.15
CA SER A 58 9.56 12.61 11.78
C SER A 58 10.92 12.17 12.34
N ASP A 59 11.72 13.11 12.83
CA ASP A 59 12.96 12.88 13.57
C ASP A 59 12.72 12.50 15.04
N HIS A 60 11.57 12.83 15.61
CA HIS A 60 11.21 12.46 16.98
C HIS A 60 10.80 10.99 17.07
N LYS A 61 11.39 10.26 18.02
CA LYS A 61 11.14 8.83 18.20
C LYS A 61 9.71 8.52 18.62
N GLU A 62 9.11 9.44 19.36
CA GLU A 62 7.74 9.42 19.88
C GLU A 62 6.71 9.52 18.77
N SER A 63 7.09 10.07 17.62
CA SER A 63 6.25 10.16 16.43
C SER A 63 6.09 8.83 15.69
N TRP A 64 6.83 7.79 16.09
CA TRP A 64 6.79 6.48 15.48
C TRP A 64 6.21 5.42 16.41
N TYR A 65 5.31 4.60 15.86
CA TYR A 65 4.89 3.38 16.52
C TYR A 65 5.99 2.32 16.40
N LEU A 66 6.74 2.14 17.49
CA LEU A 66 7.82 1.16 17.60
C LEU A 66 7.39 -0.08 18.39
N LEU A 67 7.97 -1.24 18.08
CA LEU A 67 7.94 -2.42 18.95
C LEU A 67 9.04 -2.33 20.02
N ASP A 68 8.94 -3.15 21.08
CA ASP A 68 9.89 -3.10 22.20
C ASP A 68 11.34 -3.29 21.76
N TYR A 69 11.60 -4.23 20.86
CA TYR A 69 12.95 -4.44 20.34
C TYR A 69 13.44 -3.25 19.51
N GLN A 70 12.55 -2.57 18.77
CA GLN A 70 12.90 -1.39 17.96
C GLN A 70 13.21 -0.18 18.86
N ARG A 71 12.55 -0.07 20.02
CA ARG A 71 12.84 0.98 21.00
C ARG A 71 14.25 0.88 21.58
N GLN A 72 14.84 -0.30 21.63
CA GLN A 72 16.15 -0.54 22.23
C GLN A 72 17.30 -0.20 21.29
N VAL A 73 17.05 -0.04 20.00
CA VAL A 73 18.07 0.28 18.99
C VAL A 73 18.27 1.80 18.93
N VAL A 74 19.52 2.23 19.10
CA VAL A 74 19.93 3.64 18.96
C VAL A 74 19.93 4.00 17.47
N GLY A 75 19.35 5.15 17.09
CA GLY A 75 19.27 5.61 15.70
C GLY A 75 18.27 4.85 14.82
N GLN A 76 17.38 4.05 15.42
CA GLN A 76 16.40 3.27 14.67
C GLN A 76 15.49 4.12 13.78
N THR A 77 15.06 5.28 14.29
CA THR A 77 14.18 6.20 13.55
C THR A 77 14.93 6.91 12.43
N ASP A 78 16.20 7.25 12.65
CA ASP A 78 17.08 7.81 11.62
C ASP A 78 17.20 6.85 10.43
N SER A 79 17.31 5.54 10.69
CA SER A 79 17.34 4.53 9.62
C SER A 79 16.07 4.53 8.76
N PHE A 80 14.90 4.82 9.35
CA PHE A 80 13.64 4.89 8.61
C PHE A 80 13.59 6.10 7.69
N LEU A 81 14.01 7.26 8.20
CA LEU A 81 14.15 8.49 7.42
C LEU A 81 15.14 8.31 6.28
N GLU A 82 16.27 7.64 6.56
CA GLU A 82 17.28 7.35 5.57
C GLU A 82 16.76 6.40 4.48
N HIS A 83 16.00 5.36 4.83
CA HIS A 83 15.35 4.48 3.85
C HIS A 83 14.41 5.25 2.91
N ILE A 84 13.60 6.17 3.46
CA ILE A 84 12.70 7.02 2.66
C ILE A 84 13.52 7.89 1.71
N ARG A 85 14.50 8.62 2.26
CA ARG A 85 15.32 9.57 1.50
C ARG A 85 16.10 8.87 0.38
N LEU A 86 16.77 7.76 0.69
CA LEU A 86 17.55 7.00 -0.29
C LEU A 86 16.66 6.39 -1.37
N GLY A 87 15.45 5.94 -1.02
CA GLY A 87 14.49 5.44 -2.00
C GLY A 87 14.03 6.53 -2.98
N VAL A 88 13.70 7.71 -2.45
CA VAL A 88 13.34 8.87 -3.27
C VAL A 88 14.50 9.29 -4.17
N GLU A 89 15.72 9.36 -3.64
CA GLU A 89 16.93 9.70 -4.40
C GLU A 89 17.27 8.64 -5.46
N ALA A 90 17.07 7.36 -5.17
CA ALA A 90 17.25 6.29 -6.15
C ALA A 90 16.24 6.41 -7.30
N ALA A 91 14.97 6.69 -6.98
CA ALA A 91 13.94 6.91 -7.99
C ALA A 91 14.16 8.20 -8.80
N SER A 92 14.73 9.25 -8.22
CA SER A 92 15.04 10.49 -8.94
C SER A 92 16.18 10.32 -9.95
N LYS A 93 17.09 9.37 -9.71
CA LYS A 93 18.17 9.03 -10.64
C LYS A 93 17.73 8.15 -11.82
N ASP A 94 16.53 7.57 -11.74
CA ASP A 94 15.97 6.70 -12.78
C ASP A 94 14.54 7.15 -13.17
N PRO A 95 14.40 7.94 -14.24
CA PRO A 95 13.12 8.47 -14.71
C PRO A 95 12.07 7.40 -15.08
N VAL A 96 12.48 6.14 -15.29
CA VAL A 96 11.58 5.03 -15.60
C VAL A 96 11.36 4.08 -14.42
N ALA A 97 11.86 4.42 -13.22
CA ALA A 97 11.70 3.61 -12.01
C ALA A 97 10.50 4.00 -11.15
N MET A 98 9.48 3.17 -11.06
CA MET A 98 8.41 3.36 -10.08
C MET A 98 8.97 3.36 -8.65
N LEU A 99 8.55 4.31 -7.81
CA LEU A 99 8.84 4.28 -6.39
C LEU A 99 7.65 3.67 -5.66
N LEU A 100 7.88 2.62 -4.87
CA LEU A 100 6.85 1.97 -4.07
C LEU A 100 7.23 2.04 -2.60
N PHE A 101 6.40 2.71 -1.79
CA PHE A 101 6.44 2.59 -0.34
C PHE A 101 5.59 1.38 0.06
N SER A 102 6.27 0.26 0.32
CA SER A 102 5.66 -1.02 0.67
C SER A 102 5.44 -1.13 2.18
N GLY A 103 4.31 -1.68 2.59
CA GLY A 103 3.96 -1.88 3.99
C GLY A 103 2.49 -1.59 4.26
N GLY A 104 1.73 -2.64 4.54
CA GLY A 104 0.30 -2.55 4.85
C GLY A 104 -0.02 -2.12 6.29
N LYS A 105 -1.28 -2.33 6.69
CA LYS A 105 -1.73 -2.15 8.08
C LYS A 105 -1.39 -3.40 8.89
N THR A 106 -0.15 -3.46 9.37
CA THR A 106 0.40 -4.64 10.05
C THR A 106 0.09 -4.67 11.55
N ARG A 107 -0.28 -3.53 12.15
CA ARG A 107 -0.40 -3.37 13.60
C ARG A 107 -1.68 -2.66 13.99
N ARG A 108 -2.60 -3.37 14.66
CA ARG A 108 -3.87 -2.81 15.15
C ARG A 108 -3.66 -1.60 16.09
N ALA A 109 -2.61 -1.64 16.91
CA ALA A 109 -2.31 -0.60 17.88
C ALA A 109 -1.70 0.68 17.27
N ALA A 110 -1.22 0.62 16.02
CA ALA A 110 -0.73 1.80 15.29
C ALA A 110 -1.86 2.63 14.65
N GLY A 111 -3.12 2.22 14.86
CA GLY A 111 -4.28 2.89 14.30
C GLY A 111 -4.55 2.50 12.84
N PRO A 112 -5.29 3.33 12.08
CA PRO A 112 -5.75 2.99 10.74
C PRO A 112 -4.70 3.19 9.65
N ARG A 113 -3.50 3.70 9.97
CA ARG A 113 -2.48 4.09 8.99
C ARG A 113 -1.61 2.89 8.59
N ALA A 114 -1.28 2.78 7.31
CA ALA A 114 -0.35 1.76 6.82
C ALA A 114 1.11 2.24 6.93
N GLU A 115 2.07 1.32 6.98
CA GLU A 115 3.50 1.68 7.05
C GLU A 115 3.93 2.48 5.81
N GLY A 116 3.65 1.95 4.61
CA GLY A 116 4.00 2.60 3.34
C GLY A 116 3.32 3.95 3.13
N GLU A 117 2.04 4.06 3.50
CA GLU A 117 1.30 5.33 3.50
C GLU A 117 1.97 6.36 4.42
N SER A 118 2.37 5.95 5.61
CA SER A 118 3.01 6.83 6.58
C SER A 118 4.38 7.33 6.10
N TYR A 119 5.15 6.50 5.40
CA TYR A 119 6.44 6.86 4.81
C TYR A 119 6.27 7.84 3.64
N TRP A 120 5.27 7.63 2.78
CA TRP A 120 4.96 8.55 1.68
C TRP A 120 4.61 9.95 2.22
N LEU A 121 3.80 10.02 3.28
CA LEU A 121 3.41 11.29 3.91
C LEU A 121 4.59 12.00 4.59
N VAL A 122 5.53 11.26 5.18
CA VAL A 122 6.79 11.84 5.68
C VAL A 122 7.61 12.42 4.52
N ALA A 123 7.77 11.68 3.41
CA ALA A 123 8.51 12.18 2.25
C ALA A 123 7.89 13.46 1.67
N GLU A 124 6.56 13.51 1.60
CA GLU A 124 5.80 14.67 1.15
C GLU A 124 6.02 15.88 2.08
N ALA A 125 5.83 15.71 3.38
CA ALA A 125 5.98 16.79 4.36
C ALA A 125 7.42 17.33 4.41
N GLN A 126 8.41 16.46 4.30
CA GLN A 126 9.81 16.85 4.27
C GLN A 126 10.26 17.41 2.91
N THR A 127 9.35 17.53 1.93
CA THR A 127 9.62 17.98 0.56
C THR A 127 10.71 17.17 -0.16
N TRP A 128 10.90 15.91 0.24
CA TRP A 128 12.01 15.09 -0.25
C TRP A 128 11.89 14.65 -1.69
N PHE A 129 10.68 14.59 -2.24
CA PHE A 129 10.49 14.26 -3.65
C PHE A 129 11.32 15.17 -4.57
N GLY A 130 11.46 16.46 -4.22
CA GLY A 130 12.32 17.45 -4.88
C GLY A 130 11.90 17.83 -6.30
N HIS A 131 11.52 16.84 -7.11
CA HIS A 131 10.98 16.95 -8.44
C HIS A 131 9.53 16.42 -8.48
N PRO A 132 8.61 17.13 -9.17
CA PRO A 132 7.22 16.69 -9.30
C PRO A 132 7.06 15.31 -9.93
N ASP A 133 7.97 14.94 -10.85
CA ASP A 133 7.91 13.67 -11.54
C ASP A 133 8.03 12.50 -10.56
N VAL A 134 9.02 12.47 -9.65
CA VAL A 134 9.19 11.37 -8.69
C VAL A 134 7.95 11.15 -7.85
N ARG A 135 7.31 12.24 -7.40
CA ARG A 135 6.06 12.20 -6.63
C ARG A 135 4.91 11.58 -7.42
N GLU A 136 4.76 11.90 -8.70
CA GLU A 136 3.71 11.37 -9.59
C GLU A 136 3.85 9.85 -9.85
N ARG A 137 5.05 9.31 -9.65
CA ARG A 137 5.40 7.89 -9.87
C ARG A 137 5.75 7.19 -8.55
N ALA A 138 5.36 7.79 -7.43
CA ALA A 138 5.45 7.24 -6.09
C ALA A 138 4.09 6.69 -5.63
N TYR A 139 4.05 5.41 -5.30
CA TYR A 139 2.83 4.66 -5.00
C TYR A 139 2.90 4.03 -3.61
N THR A 140 1.74 3.64 -3.07
CA THR A 140 1.64 2.87 -1.84
C THR A 140 0.76 1.65 -2.05
N GLU A 141 1.00 0.58 -1.28
CA GLU A 141 0.14 -0.62 -1.35
C GLU A 141 -1.30 -0.33 -0.88
N ALA A 142 -1.45 0.68 -0.02
CA ALA A 142 -2.72 1.08 0.58
C ALA A 142 -3.46 2.08 -0.33
N GLY A 143 -3.87 1.60 -1.50
CA GLY A 143 -4.95 2.22 -2.28
C GLY A 143 -4.55 3.39 -3.16
N ASP A 144 -3.84 3.10 -4.25
CA ASP A 144 -3.94 3.91 -5.46
C ASP A 144 -5.14 3.43 -6.27
N ARG A 145 -6.29 4.07 -6.04
CA ARG A 145 -7.43 3.93 -6.94
C ARG A 145 -7.05 4.57 -8.26
N VAL A 146 -6.75 3.76 -9.26
CA VAL A 146 -6.83 4.16 -10.66
C VAL A 146 -8.28 4.57 -10.89
N ASP A 147 -8.54 5.86 -11.04
CA ASP A 147 -9.81 6.38 -11.49
C ASP A 147 -10.01 6.02 -12.96
N GLY A 148 -10.42 4.77 -13.20
CA GLY A 148 -10.95 4.35 -14.48
C GLY A 148 -12.33 4.97 -14.70
N ARG A 149 -12.39 6.25 -15.09
CA ARG A 149 -13.56 6.84 -15.77
C ARG A 149 -13.12 7.71 -16.93
#